data_AF-A0A1B6H4N2-F1
#
_entry.id   AF-A0A1B6H4N2-F1
#
_cell.length_a   1.000
_cell.length_b   1.000
_cell.length_c   1.000
_cell.angle_alpha   90.00
_cell.angle_beta   90.00
_cell.angle_gamma   90.00
#
_symmetry.space_group_name_H-M   'P 1'
#
loop_
_entity.id
_entity.type
_entity.pdbx_description
1 polymer ?
#
loop_
_entity_poly.entity_id
_entity_poly.type
_entity_poly.pdbx_seq_one_letter_code
_entity_poly.pdbx_strand_id
1 'polypeptide(L)'
;MVKPKKTAEEEALKEELLGKMVKFSFDAFDSKKVSLENYLSHFERLCKVKGLGGDHALCTEARKNLLLAYIGANTLRQVENYFLPDSIDDKSLDEVKTALQSLFRPELTIFS
;
A
#
# COMPACT_ATOMS: atom_id res chain seq x y z
N MET A 1 -2.30 32.32 23.74
CA MET A 1 -1.60 31.12 23.22
C MET A 1 -2.64 30.21 22.58
N VAL A 2 -2.69 30.13 21.25
CA VAL A 2 -3.72 29.35 20.54
C VAL A 2 -3.02 28.36 19.62
N LYS A 3 -2.78 27.13 20.08
CA LYS A 3 -2.64 25.92 19.24
C LYS A 3 -2.94 24.64 20.05
N PRO A 4 -4.22 24.22 20.18
CA PRO A 4 -4.53 22.82 20.48
C PRO A 4 -5.41 22.14 19.41
N LYS A 5 -5.94 22.89 18.43
CA LYS A 5 -6.99 22.38 17.52
C LYS A 5 -6.49 21.36 16.48
N LYS A 6 -5.24 21.51 16.01
CA LYS A 6 -4.67 20.69 14.93
C LYS A 6 -4.42 19.24 15.36
N THR A 7 -4.08 19.01 16.62
CA THR A 7 -3.76 17.68 17.17
C THR A 7 -5.01 16.84 17.38
N ALA A 8 -6.14 17.45 17.77
CA ALA A 8 -7.40 16.73 17.98
C ALA A 8 -8.02 16.23 16.67
N GLU A 9 -7.91 17.01 15.59
CA GLU A 9 -8.39 16.63 14.26
C GLU A 9 -7.56 15.50 13.64
N GLU A 10 -6.23 15.51 13.84
CA GLU A 10 -5.33 14.43 13.38
C GLU A 10 -5.55 13.12 14.14
N GLU A 11 -5.73 13.16 15.47
CA GLU A 11 -6.04 11.97 16.26
C GLU A 11 -7.40 11.37 15.88
N ALA A 12 -8.44 12.19 15.71
CA ALA A 12 -9.75 11.73 15.25
C ALA A 12 -9.67 11.06 13.86
N LEU A 13 -8.91 11.65 12.94
CA LEU A 13 -8.68 11.06 11.62
C LEU A 13 -7.92 9.73 11.73
N LYS A 14 -6.92 9.63 12.62
CA LYS A 14 -6.17 8.39 12.84
C LYS A 14 -7.07 7.28 13.37
N GLU A 15 -7.92 7.55 14.35
CA GLU A 15 -8.89 6.59 14.88
C GLU A 15 -9.88 6.10 13.80
N GLU A 16 -10.38 7.03 12.98
CA GLU A 16 -11.27 6.70 11.87
C GLU A 16 -10.57 5.78 10.84
N LEU A 17 -9.32 6.10 10.48
CA LEU A 17 -8.52 5.30 9.55
C LEU A 17 -8.22 3.91 10.11
N LEU A 18 -7.88 3.79 11.40
CA LEU A 18 -7.69 2.50 12.06
C LEU A 18 -8.97 1.65 11.98
N GLY A 19 -10.13 2.25 12.25
CA GLY A 19 -11.43 1.58 12.13
C GLY A 19 -11.72 1.07 10.70
N LYS A 20 -11.30 1.82 9.68
CA LYS A 20 -11.40 1.40 8.27
C LYS A 20 -10.41 0.28 7.92
N MET A 21 -9.17 0.35 8.41
CA MET A 21 -8.14 -0.65 8.18
C MET A 21 -8.50 -2.01 8.78
N VAL A 22 -9.06 -2.04 9.99
CA VAL A 22 -9.51 -3.29 10.65
C VAL A 22 -10.61 -4.01 9.86
N LYS A 23 -11.45 -3.25 9.14
CA LYS A 23 -12.54 -3.78 8.31
C LYS A 23 -12.13 -3.97 6.85
N PHE A 24 -10.87 -3.69 6.52
CA PHE A 24 -10.34 -3.90 5.18
C PHE A 24 -10.09 -5.39 4.96
N SER A 25 -10.31 -5.85 3.74
CA SER A 25 -9.96 -7.20 3.33
C SER A 25 -9.67 -7.17 1.84
N PHE A 26 -8.62 -7.87 1.44
CA PHE A 26 -8.18 -7.95 0.07
C PHE A 26 -7.47 -9.29 -0.16
N ASP A 27 -7.39 -9.71 -1.41
CA ASP A 27 -6.72 -10.95 -1.75
C ASP A 27 -5.21 -10.77 -1.81
N ALA A 28 -4.49 -11.87 -1.53
CA ALA A 28 -3.04 -11.91 -1.71
C ALA A 28 -2.67 -11.80 -3.19
N PHE A 29 -1.55 -11.15 -3.49
CA PHE A 29 -1.04 -11.09 -4.85
C PHE A 29 -0.57 -12.49 -5.31
N ASP A 30 -1.04 -12.89 -6.49
CA ASP A 30 -0.66 -14.14 -7.16
C ASP A 30 -0.37 -13.83 -8.63
N SER A 31 0.91 -13.82 -8.99
CA SER A 31 1.38 -13.50 -10.34
C SER A 31 0.91 -14.51 -11.40
N LYS A 32 0.42 -15.69 -10.99
CA LYS A 32 -0.17 -16.67 -11.92
C LYS A 32 -1.62 -16.36 -12.27
N LYS A 33 -2.31 -15.55 -11.46
CA LYS A 33 -3.74 -15.24 -11.62
C LYS A 33 -3.99 -13.83 -12.15
N VAL A 34 -3.15 -12.86 -11.77
CA VAL A 34 -3.37 -11.46 -12.09
C VAL A 34 -2.04 -10.74 -12.30
N SER A 35 -1.99 -9.80 -13.24
CA SER A 35 -0.83 -8.91 -13.38
C SER A 35 -0.73 -7.99 -12.18
N LEU A 36 0.50 -7.56 -11.84
CA LEU A 36 0.71 -6.64 -10.73
C LEU A 36 -0.04 -5.31 -10.95
N GLU A 37 -0.09 -4.80 -12.18
CA GLU A 37 -0.82 -3.58 -12.50
C GLU A 37 -2.32 -3.70 -12.17
N ASN A 38 -2.95 -4.81 -12.55
CA ASN A 38 -4.35 -5.07 -12.25
C ASN A 38 -4.57 -5.25 -10.73
N TYR A 39 -3.66 -5.93 -10.05
CA TYR A 39 -3.68 -6.06 -8.59
C TYR A 39 -3.66 -4.70 -7.89
N LEU A 40 -2.70 -3.83 -8.24
CA LEU A 40 -2.55 -2.49 -7.66
C LEU A 40 -3.77 -1.61 -8.00
N SER A 41 -4.27 -1.67 -9.23
CA SER A 41 -5.49 -0.95 -9.64
C SER A 41 -6.71 -1.36 -8.82
N HIS A 42 -6.90 -2.66 -8.58
CA HIS A 42 -7.98 -3.18 -7.75
C HIS A 42 -7.83 -2.75 -6.29
N PHE A 43 -6.61 -2.82 -5.76
CA PHE A 43 -6.29 -2.36 -4.41
C PHE A 43 -6.62 -0.87 -4.21
N GLU A 44 -6.22 -0.02 -5.16
CA GLU A 44 -6.48 1.43 -5.09
C GLU A 44 -7.97 1.76 -5.18
N ARG A 45 -8.71 1.07 -6.07
CA ARG A 45 -10.17 1.22 -6.17
C ARG A 45 -10.85 0.86 -4.84
N LEU A 46 -10.43 -0.25 -4.22
CA LEU A 46 -11.00 -0.67 -2.95
C LEU A 46 -10.67 0.33 -1.83
N CYS A 47 -9.44 0.86 -1.78
CA CYS A 47 -9.07 1.92 -0.85
C CYS A 47 -9.98 3.14 -1.00
N LYS A 48 -10.26 3.58 -2.24
CA LYS A 48 -11.20 4.70 -2.48
C LYS A 48 -12.60 4.40 -1.95
N VAL A 49 -13.16 3.23 -2.26
CA VAL A 49 -14.50 2.82 -1.82
C VAL A 49 -14.59 2.72 -0.30
N LYS A 50 -13.52 2.28 0.37
CA LYS A 50 -13.45 2.16 1.84
C LYS A 50 -13.10 3.46 2.56
N GLY A 51 -13.03 4.59 1.84
CA GLY A 51 -12.73 5.89 2.43
C GLY A 51 -11.28 6.07 2.87
N LEU A 52 -10.35 5.32 2.26
CA LEU A 52 -8.89 5.40 2.44
C LEU A 52 -8.19 6.08 1.25
N GLY A 53 -8.96 6.55 0.26
CA GLY A 53 -8.44 7.15 -0.97
C GLY A 53 -8.08 8.63 -0.89
N GLY A 54 -8.05 9.23 0.31
CA GLY A 54 -7.69 10.64 0.48
C GLY A 54 -6.18 10.90 0.34
N ASP A 55 -5.83 12.15 0.04
CA ASP A 55 -4.43 12.58 -0.17
C ASP A 55 -3.69 12.96 1.12
N HIS A 56 -4.36 12.86 2.27
CA HIS A 56 -3.74 13.12 3.57
C HIS A 56 -2.60 12.12 3.86
N ALA A 57 -1.53 12.58 4.51
CA ALA A 57 -0.37 11.74 4.82
C ALA A 57 -0.75 10.43 5.55
N LEU A 58 -1.63 10.53 6.54
CA LEU A 58 -2.16 9.36 7.27
C LEU A 58 -2.92 8.38 6.36
N CYS A 59 -3.64 8.85 5.35
CA CYS A 59 -4.30 7.99 4.37
C CYS A 59 -3.28 7.27 3.47
N THR A 60 -2.21 7.96 3.09
CA THR A 60 -1.11 7.38 2.31
C THR A 60 -0.37 6.31 3.10
N GLU A 61 -0.08 6.57 4.37
CA GLU A 61 0.55 5.60 5.27
C GLU A 61 -0.36 4.38 5.52
N ALA A 62 -1.65 4.60 5.78
CA ALA A 62 -2.62 3.51 5.91
C ALA A 62 -2.67 2.62 4.65
N ARG A 63 -2.64 3.22 3.46
CA ARG A 63 -2.57 2.48 2.18
C ARG A 63 -1.27 1.70 2.03
N LYS A 64 -0.12 2.25 2.45
CA LYS A 64 1.16 1.52 2.46
C LYS A 64 1.07 0.28 3.34
N ASN A 65 0.61 0.46 4.58
CA ASN A 65 0.54 -0.62 5.56
C ASN A 65 -0.44 -1.72 5.11
N LEU A 66 -1.59 -1.34 4.54
CA LEU A 66 -2.53 -2.29 3.94
C LEU A 66 -1.91 -3.03 2.75
N LEU A 67 -1.21 -2.33 1.85
CA LEU A 67 -0.57 -2.97 0.71
C LEU A 67 0.42 -4.05 1.19
N LEU A 68 1.31 -3.71 2.12
CA LEU A 68 2.30 -4.65 2.67
C LEU A 68 1.64 -5.82 3.40
N ALA A 69 0.56 -5.58 4.14
CA ALA A 69 -0.18 -6.63 4.84
C ALA A 69 -0.86 -7.61 3.87
N TYR A 70 -1.36 -7.13 2.73
CA TYR A 70 -2.15 -7.94 1.81
C TYR A 70 -1.37 -8.46 0.61
N ILE A 71 -0.14 -8.03 0.35
CA ILE A 71 0.58 -8.47 -0.85
C ILE A 71 1.08 -9.93 -0.79
N GLY A 72 0.99 -10.54 0.39
CA GLY A 72 1.37 -11.94 0.63
C GLY A 72 2.83 -12.10 1.04
N ALA A 73 3.09 -13.09 1.90
CA ALA A 73 4.38 -13.24 2.60
C ALA A 73 5.59 -13.41 1.66
N ASN A 74 5.44 -14.16 0.56
CA ASN A 74 6.54 -14.36 -0.39
C ASN A 74 6.89 -13.07 -1.12
N THR A 75 5.88 -12.34 -1.57
CA THR A 75 6.06 -11.06 -2.26
C THR A 75 6.63 -10.02 -1.31
N LEU A 76 6.12 -9.96 -0.07
CA LEU A 76 6.63 -9.05 0.96
C LEU A 76 8.14 -9.26 1.18
N ARG A 77 8.58 -10.51 1.34
CA ARG A 77 10.00 -10.83 1.50
C ARG A 77 10.85 -10.38 0.31
N GLN A 78 10.35 -10.51 -0.91
CA GLN A 78 11.08 -10.05 -2.11
C GLN A 78 11.23 -8.52 -2.13
N VAL A 79 10.20 -7.80 -1.70
CA VAL A 79 10.25 -6.33 -1.60
C VAL A 79 11.15 -5.88 -0.44
N GLU A 80 11.09 -6.54 0.72
CA GLU A 80 12.01 -6.27 1.84
C GLU A 80 13.47 -6.45 1.40
N ASN A 81 13.77 -7.54 0.69
CA ASN A 81 15.10 -7.79 0.15
C ASN A 81 15.53 -6.74 -0.90
N TYR A 82 14.59 -6.18 -1.66
CA TYR A 82 14.87 -5.12 -2.64
C TYR A 82 15.37 -3.84 -1.98
N PHE A 83 14.91 -3.54 -0.76
CA PHE A 83 15.27 -2.32 -0.05
C PHE A 83 16.50 -2.43 0.86
N LEU A 84 17.06 -3.63 1.04
CA LEU A 84 18.26 -3.80 1.87
C LEU A 84 19.41 -2.91 1.38
N PRO A 85 20.14 -2.23 2.30
CA PRO A 85 20.12 -2.39 3.75
C PRO A 85 19.06 -1.57 4.51
N ASP A 86 18.23 -0.78 3.81
CA ASP A 86 17.23 0.08 4.43
C ASP A 86 15.98 -0.71 4.86
N SER A 87 15.22 -0.16 5.81
CA SER A 87 13.91 -0.72 6.19
C SER A 87 12.84 -0.35 5.16
N ILE A 88 11.95 -1.30 4.86
CA ILE A 88 10.75 -1.05 4.06
C ILE A 88 9.78 -0.07 4.75
N ASP A 89 9.80 -0.02 6.08
CA ASP A 89 8.92 0.86 6.86
C ASP A 89 9.26 2.35 6.65
N ASP A 90 10.51 2.65 6.29
CA ASP A 90 10.98 4.00 6.00
C ASP A 90 10.65 4.45 4.57
N LYS A 91 10.14 3.54 3.72
CA LYS A 91 9.84 3.83 2.32
C LYS A 91 8.43 4.40 2.16
N SER A 92 8.28 5.26 1.16
CA SER A 92 6.99 5.79 0.74
C SER A 92 6.17 4.72 0.00
N LEU A 93 4.86 4.95 -0.09
CA LEU A 93 3.96 4.09 -0.86
C LEU A 93 4.40 3.96 -2.33
N ASP A 94 4.87 5.05 -2.94
CA ASP A 94 5.26 5.09 -4.35
C ASP A 94 6.58 4.35 -4.59
N GLU A 95 7.53 4.42 -3.65
CA GLU A 95 8.73 3.58 -3.69
C GLU A 95 8.38 2.10 -3.59
N VAL A 96 7.48 1.72 -2.67
CA VAL A 96 7.01 0.33 -2.55
C VAL A 96 6.36 -0.16 -3.85
N LYS A 97 5.49 0.64 -4.47
CA LYS A 97 4.87 0.30 -5.77
C LYS A 97 5.92 0.16 -6.87
N THR A 98 6.92 1.03 -6.89
CA THR A 98 8.00 1.00 -7.89
C THR A 98 8.87 -0.26 -7.74
N ALA A 99 9.18 -0.65 -6.50
CA ALA A 99 9.89 -1.89 -6.21
C ALA A 99 9.09 -3.11 -6.70
N LEU A 100 7.79 -3.14 -6.40
CA LEU A 100 6.89 -4.18 -6.90
C LEU A 100 6.87 -4.25 -8.42
N GLN A 101 6.70 -3.11 -9.10
CA GLN A 101 6.71 -3.05 -10.56
C GLN A 101 8.04 -3.56 -11.14
N SER A 102 9.16 -3.28 -10.48
CA SER A 102 10.47 -3.77 -10.92
C SER A 102 10.60 -5.29 -10.78
N LEU A 103 10.05 -5.87 -9.71
CA LEU A 103 10.11 -7.31 -9.43
C LEU A 103 9.16 -8.15 -10.30
N PHE A 104 8.00 -7.62 -10.63
CA PHE A 104 6.93 -8.35 -11.34
C PHE A 104 6.55 -7.69 -12.68
N ARG A 105 7.52 -7.02 -13.31
CA ARG A 105 7.35 -6.43 -14.63
C ARG A 105 6.86 -7.53 -15.58
N PRO A 106 5.81 -7.27 -16.39
CA PRO A 106 5.40 -8.23 -17.41
C PRO A 106 6.60 -8.47 -18.34
N GLU A 107 6.96 -9.74 -18.54
CA GLU A 107 7.91 -10.11 -19.57
C GLU A 107 7.30 -9.72 -20.91
N LEU A 108 7.83 -8.67 -21.53
CA LEU A 108 7.55 -8.38 -22.92
C LEU A 108 8.22 -9.48 -23.74
N THR A 109 7.49 -10.57 -24.02
CA THR A 109 7.88 -11.50 -25.08
C THR A 109 7.70 -10.79 -26.42
N ILE A 110 8.75 -10.11 -26.88
CA ILE A 110 8.78 -9.41 -28.18
C ILE A 110 9.12 -10.38 -29.33
N PHE A 111 9.39 -11.66 -29.06
CA PHE A 111 9.65 -12.65 -30.10
C PHE A 111 8.97 -13.98 -29.79
N SER A 112 8.02 -14.35 -30.66
CA SER A 112 7.47 -15.71 -30.83
C SER A 112 7.71 -16.14 -32.27
#